data_AF-A0A2V8XKX1-F1
#
_entry.id   AF-A0A2V8XKX1-F1
#
_cell.length_a   1.000
_cell.length_b   1.000
_cell.length_c   1.000
_cell.angle_alpha   90.00
_cell.angle_beta   90.00
_cell.angle_gamma   90.00
#
_symmetry.space_group_name_H-M   'P 1'
#
loop_
_entity.id
_entity.type
_entity.pdbx_description
1 polymer ?
#
loop_
_entity_poly.entity_id
_entity_poly.type
_entity_poly.pdbx_seq_one_letter_code
_entity_poly.pdbx_strand_id
1 'polypeptide(L)' 'TYRENVEGKYWFPDYSRSDDTVDLKGLQIAVRIVIKWTDFKPLPVASQAVAPATPSAPAKP' A
#
# COMPACT_ATOMS: atom_id res chain seq x y z
N THR A 1 7.57 -9.00 -13.22
CA THR A 1 7.55 -7.92 -12.22
C THR A 1 8.45 -8.32 -11.08
N TYR A 2 9.53 -7.57 -10.82
CA TYR A 2 10.36 -7.80 -9.64
C TYR A 2 9.54 -7.52 -8.38
N ARG A 3 9.71 -8.37 -7.36
CA ARG A 3 8.97 -8.30 -6.11
C ARG A 3 9.90 -8.65 -4.96
N GLU A 4 9.85 -7.85 -3.91
CA GLU A 4 10.60 -8.00 -2.68
C GLU A 4 9.73 -8.76 -1.69
N ASN A 5 10.36 -9.72 -1.01
CA ASN A 5 9.73 -10.39 0.11
C ASN A 5 9.91 -9.53 1.36
N VAL A 6 8.81 -8.98 1.85
CA VAL A 6 8.78 -8.21 3.11
C VAL A 6 8.35 -9.16 4.23
N GLU A 7 9.25 -9.34 5.20
CA GLU A 7 9.02 -10.12 6.44
C GLU A 7 8.53 -11.55 6.21
N GLY A 8 8.90 -12.20 5.10
CA GLY A 8 8.46 -13.57 4.81
C GLY A 8 6.98 -13.71 4.44
N LYS A 9 6.21 -12.62 4.45
CA LYS A 9 4.73 -12.66 4.38
C LYS A 9 4.14 -11.87 3.23
N TYR A 10 4.74 -10.75 2.85
CA TYR A 10 4.20 -9.86 1.84
C TYR A 10 5.11 -9.82 0.61
N TRP A 11 4.51 -9.83 -0.58
CA TRP A 11 5.20 -9.63 -1.85
C TRP A 11 4.64 -8.40 -2.54
N PHE A 12 5.38 -7.31 -2.49
CA PHE A 12 5.01 -6.07 -3.16
C PHE A 12 5.75 -5.93 -4.49
N PRO A 13 5.20 -5.19 -5.47
CA PRO A 13 5.96 -4.81 -6.66
C PRO A 13 7.07 -3.83 -6.27
N ASP A 14 8.32 -4.14 -6.63
CA ASP A 14 9.46 -3.26 -6.31
C ASP A 14 9.60 -2.14 -7.33
N TYR A 15 8.92 -2.26 -8.46
CA TYR A 15 8.95 -1.27 -9.52
C TYR A 15 7.55 -0.83 -9.87
N SER A 16 7.36 0.49 -9.86
CA SER A 16 6.23 1.16 -10.49
C SER A 16 6.72 1.88 -11.73
N ARG A 17 5.94 1.82 -12.80
CA ARG A 17 6.28 2.47 -14.07
C ARG A 17 5.05 3.19 -14.61
N SER A 18 5.28 4.38 -15.14
CA SER A 18 4.29 5.13 -15.92
C SER A 18 4.96 5.70 -17.16
N ASP A 19 4.24 5.67 -18.27
CA ASP A 19 4.63 6.28 -19.54
C ASP A 19 3.54 7.31 -19.90
N ASP A 20 3.95 8.51 -20.30
CA ASP A 20 3.04 9.59 -20.69
C ASP A 20 3.65 10.40 -21.85
N THR A 21 2.85 11.23 -22.51
CA THR A 21 3.30 12.16 -23.55
C THR A 21 2.81 13.56 -23.23
N VAL A 22 3.73 14.49 -23.04
CA VAL A 22 3.42 15.89 -22.74
C VAL A 22 3.47 16.69 -24.04
N ASP A 23 2.44 17.49 -24.33
CA ASP A 23 2.48 18.50 -25.38
C ASP A 23 3.07 19.80 -24.83
N LEU A 24 4.18 20.25 -25.42
CA LEU A 24 4.77 21.55 -25.16
C LEU A 24 4.79 22.38 -26.44
N LYS A 25 3.79 23.26 -26.60
CA LYS A 25 3.69 24.19 -27.74
C LYS A 25 3.69 23.47 -29.10
N GLY A 26 2.98 22.35 -29.21
CA GLY A 26 2.90 21.55 -30.43
C GLY A 26 4.05 20.56 -30.62
N LEU A 27 4.99 20.48 -29.67
CA LEU A 27 5.98 19.41 -29.59
C LEU A 27 5.51 18.33 -28.62
N GLN A 28 5.34 17.10 -29.10
CA GLN A 28 5.06 15.94 -28.25
C GLN A 28 6.34 15.36 -27.67
N ILE A 29 6.42 15.27 -26.36
CA ILE A 29 7.57 14.71 -25.63
C ILE A 29 7.11 13.47 -24.87
N ALA A 30 7.64 12.31 -25.23
CA ALA A 30 7.44 11.09 -24.46
C ALA A 30 8.23 11.16 -23.15
N VAL A 31 7.54 10.97 -22.03
CA VAL A 31 8.12 10.96 -20.69
C VAL A 31 7.88 9.59 -20.06
N ARG A 32 8.91 9.07 -19.37
CA ARG A 32 8.81 7.83 -18.61
C ARG A 32 9.27 8.06 -17.18
N ILE A 33 8.49 7.55 -16.24
CA ILE A 33 8.84 7.49 -14.83
C ILE A 33 8.98 6.01 -14.42
N VAL A 34 10.08 5.70 -13.74
CA VAL A 34 10.31 4.40 -13.10
C VAL A 34 10.69 4.65 -11.64
N ILE A 35 9.90 4.12 -10.72
CA ILE A 35 10.15 4.19 -9.28
C ILE A 35 10.56 2.81 -8.81
N LYS A 36 11.73 2.71 -8.15
CA LYS A 36 12.14 1.52 -7.42
C LYS A 36 11.84 1.74 -5.93
N TRP A 37 10.98 0.92 -5.37
CA TRP A 37 10.72 0.86 -3.93
C TRP A 37 11.77 -0.04 -3.28
N THR A 38 12.37 0.42 -2.18
CA THR A 38 13.31 -0.36 -1.36
C THR A 38 13.03 -0.10 0.12
N ASP A 39 13.46 -1.02 0.97
CA ASP A 39 13.49 -0.84 2.43
C ASP A 39 12.11 -0.54 3.04
N PHE A 40 11.06 -1.17 2.49
CA PHE A 40 9.71 -1.01 3.04
C PHE A 40 9.64 -1.59 4.45
N LYS A 41 9.15 -0.78 5.39
CA LYS A 41 8.97 -1.16 6.80
C LYS A 41 7.48 -1.10 7.14
N PRO A 42 6.84 -2.24 7.43
CA PRO A 42 5.44 -2.23 7.87
C PRO A 42 5.33 -1.50 9.21
N LEU A 43 4.23 -0.78 9.39
CA LEU A 43 3.92 -0.18 10.68
C LEU A 43 3.53 -1.30 11.67
N PRO A 44 3.93 -1.19 12.95
CA PRO A 44 3.47 -2.14 13.95
C PRO A 44 1.95 -2.08 14.03
N VAL A 45 1.32 -3.24 14.05
CA VAL A 45 -0.12 -3.34 14.27
C VAL A 45 -0.43 -2.72 15.63
N ALA A 46 -1.10 -1.57 15.64
CA ALA A 46 -1.72 -1.09 16.87
C ALA A 46 -2.74 -2.15 17.27
N SER A 47 -2.54 -2.81 18.41
CA SER A 47 -3.57 -3.63 19.02
C SER A 47 -4.84 -2.79 19.08
N GLN A 48 -5.88 -3.21 18.35
CA GLN A 48 -7.21 -2.64 18.52
C GLN A 48 -7.51 -2.69 20.01
N ALA A 49 -7.62 -1.51 20.63
CA ALA A 49 -8.07 -1.43 22.02
C ALA A 49 -9.42 -2.14 22.06
N VAL A 50 -9.46 -3.28 22.76
CA VAL A 50 -10.69 -4.03 22.98
C VAL A 50 -11.65 -3.06 23.66
N ALA A 51 -12.68 -2.62 22.95
CA ALA A 51 -13.76 -1.87 23.57
C ALA A 51 -14.36 -2.77 24.67
N PRO A 52 -14.52 -2.30 25.91
CA PRO A 52 -15.05 -3.13 26.98
C PRO A 52 -16.47 -3.58 26.58
N ALA A 53 -16.68 -4.90 26.54
CA ALA A 53 -17.96 -5.49 26.28
C ALA A 53 -18.98 -5.02 27.34
N THR A 54 -20.00 -4.29 26.92
CA THR A 54 -21.19 -4.09 27.75
C THR A 54 -21.84 -5.46 27.96
N PRO A 55 -22.08 -5.92 29.20
CA PRO A 55 -22.78 -7.19 29.41
C PRO A 55 -24.23 -7.02 28.96
N SER A 56 -24.62 -7.68 27.87
CA SER A 56 -26.02 -7.82 27.49
C SER A 56 -26.73 -8.61 28.59
N ALA A 57 -27.57 -7.92 29.35
CA ALA A 57 -28.45 -8.54 30.35
C ALA A 57 -29.34 -9.60 29.69
N PRO A 58 -29.47 -10.82 30.25
CA PRO A 58 -30.34 -11.83 29.70
C PRO A 58 -31.80 -11.46 29.99
N ALA A 59 -32.60 -11.29 28.94
CA ALA A 59 -34.05 -11.25 29.07
C ALA A 59 -34.52 -12.64 29.55
N LYS A 60 -35.08 -12.69 30.77
CA LYS A 60 -35.75 -13.86 31.35
C LYS A 60 -37.17 -14.02 30.74
N PRO A 61 -37.81 -15.21 30.88
CA PRO A 61 -38.71 -15.83 29.91
C PRO A 61 -40.15 -15.34 29.99
#